data_AF-A0A6N6MCP5-F1
#
_entry.id   AF-A0A6N6MCP5-F1
#
_cell.length_a   1.000
_cell.length_b   1.000
_cell.length_c   1.000
_cell.angle_alpha   90.00
_cell.angle_beta   90.00
_cell.angle_gamma   90.00
#
_symmetry.space_group_name_H-M   'P 1'
#
loop_
_entity.id
_entity.type
_entity.pdbx_description
1 polymer ?
#
loop_
_entity_poly.entity_id
_entity_poly.type
_entity_poly.pdbx_seq_one_letter_code
_entity_poly.pdbx_strand_id
1 'polypeptide(L)'
;MRVFFFVGFLFTAAFGHAKEWSSLNAFEKTTGKTELNASDWLKSDRRKNNSVWHDANVYNLNNNRFLEYETIKQRRDFYLWFDAIMEERGCEVIWPKMASFISNKLRLIDAFPFCMFTKKSVKSYAYQGSETVFNQAFEWLQALYLNERVLKADSALTWDEFIIHKEQYLWLNPIYKDIDEAGLRTIERMAKGKGFYKVMVPKEVRFEEDISVTENRYEYALNVLRTYCENH
;
A
#
# COMPACT_ATOMS: atom_id res chain seq x y z
N MET A 1 -18.42 3.38 59.66
CA MET A 1 -17.25 3.57 58.78
C MET A 1 -17.27 2.53 57.68
N ARG A 2 -17.53 2.91 56.43
CA ARG A 2 -17.23 2.10 55.25
C ARG A 2 -16.65 3.04 54.20
N VAL A 3 -15.33 3.07 54.11
CA VAL A 3 -14.61 3.80 53.07
C VAL A 3 -14.58 2.88 51.85
N PHE A 4 -15.33 3.24 50.81
CA PHE A 4 -15.20 2.61 49.50
C PHE A 4 -14.01 3.26 48.80
N PHE A 5 -12.95 2.51 48.58
CA PHE A 5 -11.85 2.90 47.70
C PHE A 5 -12.30 2.72 46.25
N PHE A 6 -12.52 3.83 45.55
CA PHE A 6 -12.61 3.86 44.09
C PHE A 6 -11.17 3.85 43.53
N VAL A 7 -10.72 2.71 43.01
CA VAL A 7 -9.49 2.63 42.20
C VAL A 7 -9.88 2.92 40.76
N GLY A 8 -9.67 4.17 40.33
CA GLY A 8 -9.81 4.58 38.94
C GLY A 8 -8.68 4.00 38.10
N PHE A 9 -9.01 3.06 37.21
CA PHE A 9 -8.10 2.61 36.15
C PHE A 9 -7.95 3.77 35.14
N LEU A 10 -6.81 4.47 35.20
CA LEU A 10 -6.38 5.38 34.15
C LEU A 10 -5.97 4.53 32.94
N PHE A 11 -6.92 4.29 32.03
CA PHE A 11 -6.60 3.90 30.66
C PHE A 11 -5.90 5.09 30.00
N THR A 12 -4.56 5.13 30.06
CA THR A 12 -3.78 5.90 29.10
C THR A 12 -3.93 5.19 27.77
N ALA A 13 -4.92 5.58 26.98
CA ALA A 13 -4.92 5.29 25.57
C ALA A 13 -3.64 5.89 25.00
N ALA A 14 -2.65 5.05 24.72
CA ALA A 14 -1.53 5.45 23.88
C ALA A 14 -2.15 5.72 22.51
N PHE A 15 -2.46 6.98 22.24
CA PHE A 15 -2.84 7.42 20.90
C PHE A 15 -1.69 6.98 19.99
N GLY A 16 -1.97 6.06 19.07
CA GLY A 16 -1.05 5.72 18.00
C GLY A 16 -0.75 7.00 17.24
N HIS A 17 0.44 7.55 17.45
CA HIS A 17 0.91 8.69 16.70
C HIS A 17 1.45 8.17 15.37
N ALA A 18 0.96 8.74 14.27
CA ALA A 18 1.53 8.54 12.94
C ALA A 18 3.06 8.68 12.99
N LYS A 19 3.78 7.72 12.41
CA LYS A 19 5.26 7.75 12.35
C LYS A 19 5.80 8.70 11.30
N GLU A 20 4.93 9.20 10.42
CA GLU A 20 5.24 10.32 9.56
C GLU A 20 4.95 11.65 10.28
N TRP A 21 6.01 12.40 10.55
CA TRP A 21 5.92 13.71 11.18
C TRP A 21 5.98 14.83 10.14
N SER A 22 5.21 15.90 10.34
CA SER A 22 5.25 17.04 9.42
C SER A 22 6.59 17.78 9.45
N SER A 23 7.25 17.78 10.61
CA SER A 23 8.54 18.41 10.90
C SER A 23 9.12 17.88 12.20
N LEU A 24 10.43 18.12 12.44
CA LEU A 24 11.08 17.77 13.71
C LEU A 24 10.45 18.51 14.89
N ASN A 25 10.07 19.78 14.72
CA ASN A 25 9.37 20.56 15.75
C ASN A 25 8.02 19.92 16.15
N ALA A 26 7.29 19.34 15.20
CA ALA A 26 6.04 18.65 15.50
C ALA A 26 6.30 17.36 16.31
N PHE A 27 7.33 16.61 15.94
CA PHE A 27 7.77 15.43 16.68
C PHE A 27 8.20 15.78 18.11
N GLU A 28 9.06 16.79 18.28
CA GLU A 28 9.55 17.22 19.59
C GLU A 28 8.42 17.71 20.49
N LYS A 29 7.49 18.51 19.94
CA LYS A 29 6.32 18.99 20.68
C LYS A 29 5.44 17.84 21.20
N THR A 30 5.32 16.75 20.45
CA THR A 30 4.47 15.61 20.82
C THR A 30 5.19 14.61 21.72
N THR A 31 6.48 14.36 21.49
CA THR A 31 7.22 13.27 22.14
C THR A 31 8.20 13.73 23.21
N GLY A 32 8.56 15.03 23.23
CA GLY A 32 9.62 15.58 24.06
C GLY A 32 11.04 15.19 23.62
N LYS A 33 11.19 14.48 22.49
CA LYS A 33 12.50 14.05 21.96
C LYS A 33 12.95 14.96 20.84
N THR A 34 14.25 15.26 20.80
CA THR A 34 14.88 16.10 19.76
C THR A 34 15.34 15.28 18.54
N GLU A 35 15.34 13.95 18.64
CA GLU A 35 15.77 13.02 17.60
C GLU A 35 14.68 11.98 17.32
N LEU A 36 14.46 11.71 16.03
CA LEU A 36 13.50 10.71 15.58
C LEU A 36 13.85 9.31 16.11
N ASN A 37 12.85 8.50 16.44
CA ASN A 37 13.11 7.08 16.70
C ASN A 37 13.36 6.36 15.37
N ALA A 38 13.95 5.16 15.42
CA ALA A 38 14.28 4.38 14.22
C ALA A 38 13.07 4.05 13.32
N SER A 39 11.84 4.04 13.84
CA SER A 39 10.62 3.83 13.05
C SER A 39 9.98 5.11 12.50
N ASP A 40 10.45 6.29 12.92
CA ASP A 40 9.86 7.57 12.57
C ASP A 40 10.57 8.21 11.37
N TRP A 41 9.84 9.00 10.59
CA TRP A 41 10.40 9.81 9.50
C TRP A 41 9.66 11.14 9.39
N LEU A 42 10.31 12.16 8.79
CA LEU A 42 9.60 13.36 8.38
C LEU A 42 8.95 13.16 7.02
N LYS A 43 7.86 13.87 6.77
CA LYS A 43 7.23 13.93 5.44
C LYS A 43 8.21 14.36 4.34
N SER A 44 9.19 15.20 4.69
CA SER A 44 10.28 15.57 3.77
C SER A 44 11.21 14.42 3.44
N ASP A 45 11.46 13.51 4.39
CA ASP A 45 12.37 12.38 4.23
C ASP A 45 11.82 11.41 3.18
N ARG A 46 10.54 11.02 3.34
CA ARG A 46 9.84 10.20 2.33
C ARG A 46 9.79 10.88 0.96
N ARG A 47 9.44 12.17 0.90
CA ARG A 47 9.34 12.91 -0.38
C ARG A 47 10.66 13.06 -1.10
N LYS A 48 11.77 13.14 -0.36
CA LYS A 48 13.13 13.22 -0.91
C LYS A 48 13.75 11.84 -1.11
N ASN A 49 13.09 10.77 -0.65
CA ASN A 49 13.59 9.39 -0.66
C ASN A 49 15.00 9.28 -0.05
N ASN A 50 15.23 9.89 1.11
CA ASN A 50 16.55 9.94 1.75
C ASN A 50 16.81 8.77 2.71
N SER A 51 18.00 8.73 3.30
CA SER A 51 18.42 7.65 4.21
C SER A 51 17.51 7.49 5.43
N VAL A 52 17.01 8.58 6.03
CA VAL A 52 16.09 8.48 7.19
C VAL A 52 14.82 7.70 6.83
N TRP A 53 14.26 7.95 5.64
CA TRP A 53 13.12 7.17 5.13
C TRP A 53 13.49 5.71 4.89
N HIS A 54 14.67 5.44 4.34
CA HIS A 54 15.15 4.08 4.06
C HIS A 54 15.37 3.30 5.36
N ASP A 55 16.05 3.90 6.34
CA ASP A 55 16.34 3.30 7.64
C ASP A 55 15.04 2.99 8.39
N ALA A 56 14.06 3.90 8.35
CA ALA A 56 12.73 3.66 8.90
C ALA A 56 12.01 2.50 8.22
N ASN A 57 12.10 2.38 6.89
CA ASN A 57 11.51 1.25 6.17
C ASN A 57 12.17 -0.07 6.52
N VAL A 58 13.50 -0.14 6.60
CA VAL A 58 14.23 -1.34 7.05
C VAL A 58 13.80 -1.72 8.46
N TYR A 59 13.77 -0.75 9.38
CA TYR A 59 13.37 -0.99 10.76
C TYR A 59 11.93 -1.50 10.84
N ASN A 60 10.99 -0.84 10.16
CA ASN A 60 9.58 -1.22 10.19
C ASN A 60 9.36 -2.60 9.56
N LEU A 61 10.04 -2.91 8.45
CA LEU A 61 9.99 -4.22 7.80
C LEU A 61 10.49 -5.32 8.73
N ASN A 62 11.67 -5.14 9.33
CA ASN A 62 12.28 -6.12 10.23
C ASN A 62 11.49 -6.34 11.53
N ASN A 63 10.67 -5.38 11.94
CA ASN A 63 9.86 -5.45 13.15
C ASN A 63 8.36 -5.65 12.88
N ASN A 64 7.98 -6.03 11.66
CA ASN A 64 6.59 -6.25 11.23
C ASN A 64 5.64 -5.07 11.56
N ARG A 65 6.10 -3.83 11.35
CA ARG A 65 5.37 -2.60 11.69
C ARG A 65 4.62 -2.02 10.49
N PHE A 66 3.75 -2.82 9.87
CA PHE A 66 2.96 -2.38 8.72
C PHE A 66 1.95 -1.26 9.06
N LEU A 67 1.49 -1.18 10.31
CA LEU A 67 0.53 -0.17 10.75
C LEU A 67 1.07 1.27 10.75
N GLU A 68 2.38 1.45 10.61
CA GLU A 68 2.99 2.79 10.60
C GLU A 68 2.73 3.53 9.26
N TYR A 69 2.29 2.81 8.23
CA TYR A 69 1.98 3.33 6.89
C TYR A 69 0.47 3.56 6.73
N GLU A 70 0.02 4.69 7.24
CA GLU A 70 -1.40 5.06 7.30
C GLU A 70 -1.99 5.43 5.93
N THR A 71 -1.23 6.07 5.04
CA THR A 71 -1.80 6.60 3.78
C THR A 71 -1.38 5.79 2.57
N ILE A 72 -2.25 5.77 1.54
CA ILE A 72 -1.91 5.19 0.21
C ILE A 72 -0.59 5.75 -0.33
N LYS A 73 -0.28 7.03 -0.05
CA LYS A 73 0.97 7.67 -0.47
C LYS A 73 2.19 7.10 0.25
N GLN A 74 2.08 6.75 1.53
CA GLN A 74 3.17 6.14 2.29
C GLN A 74 3.39 4.69 1.83
N ARG A 75 2.32 3.90 1.67
CA ARG A 75 2.38 2.52 1.15
C ARG A 75 2.98 2.45 -0.25
N ARG A 76 2.55 3.35 -1.15
CA ARG A 76 3.14 3.51 -2.48
C ARG A 76 4.64 3.76 -2.42
N ASP A 77 5.06 4.71 -1.58
CA ASP A 77 6.48 5.08 -1.50
C ASP A 77 7.31 3.99 -0.82
N PHE A 78 6.71 3.19 0.06
CA PHE A 78 7.32 1.98 0.57
C PHE A 78 7.54 0.96 -0.55
N TYR A 79 6.53 0.70 -1.39
CA TYR A 79 6.68 -0.20 -2.53
C TYR A 79 7.75 0.28 -3.52
N LEU A 80 7.83 1.58 -3.80
CA LEU A 80 8.90 2.15 -4.63
C LEU A 80 10.29 1.92 -4.03
N TRP A 81 10.43 2.15 -2.72
CA TRP A 81 11.68 1.89 -2.01
C TRP A 81 12.04 0.40 -2.03
N PHE A 82 11.07 -0.48 -1.80
CA PHE A 82 11.28 -1.92 -1.76
C PHE A 82 11.68 -2.47 -3.13
N ASP A 83 10.98 -2.06 -4.18
CA ASP A 83 11.27 -2.41 -5.58
C ASP A 83 12.72 -2.05 -5.95
N ALA A 84 13.14 -0.82 -5.64
CA ALA A 84 14.50 -0.37 -5.91
C ALA A 84 15.57 -1.21 -5.21
N ILE A 85 15.33 -1.65 -3.97
CA ILE A 85 16.27 -2.54 -3.25
C ILE A 85 16.32 -3.93 -3.89
N MET A 86 15.16 -4.47 -4.28
CA MET A 86 15.12 -5.78 -4.95
C MET A 86 15.85 -5.73 -6.29
N GLU A 87 15.64 -4.67 -7.07
CA GLU A 87 16.32 -4.43 -8.33
C GLU A 87 17.85 -4.29 -8.14
N GLU A 88 18.30 -3.54 -7.13
CA GLU A 88 19.73 -3.41 -6.80
C GLU A 88 20.37 -4.75 -6.42
N ARG A 89 19.62 -5.64 -5.76
CA ARG A 89 20.03 -7.02 -5.45
C ARG A 89 19.98 -7.95 -6.67
N GLY A 90 19.46 -7.48 -7.80
CA GLY A 90 19.31 -8.25 -9.04
C GLY A 90 18.12 -9.22 -9.03
N CYS A 91 17.16 -9.03 -8.12
CA CYS A 91 15.91 -9.79 -8.13
C CYS A 91 14.99 -9.29 -9.24
N GLU A 92 14.25 -10.20 -9.87
CA GLU A 92 13.34 -9.91 -11.00
C GLU A 92 11.86 -10.03 -10.59
N VAL A 93 11.56 -9.91 -9.30
CA VAL A 93 10.17 -9.88 -8.81
C VAL A 93 9.50 -8.56 -9.20
N ILE A 94 8.30 -8.63 -9.77
CA ILE A 94 7.65 -7.45 -10.36
C ILE A 94 6.50 -6.93 -9.49
N TRP A 95 5.97 -7.75 -8.57
CA TRP A 95 4.81 -7.37 -7.76
C TRP A 95 4.99 -6.07 -6.95
N PRO A 96 6.14 -5.76 -6.30
CA PRO A 96 6.31 -4.47 -5.60
C PRO A 96 6.13 -3.27 -6.54
N LYS A 97 6.68 -3.34 -7.76
CA LYS A 97 6.48 -2.34 -8.81
C LYS A 97 5.02 -2.19 -9.21
N MET A 98 4.31 -3.30 -9.38
CA MET A 98 2.87 -3.31 -9.66
C MET A 98 2.07 -2.64 -8.54
N ALA A 99 2.37 -2.99 -7.28
CA ALA A 99 1.70 -2.45 -6.10
C ALA A 99 1.93 -0.94 -5.95
N SER A 100 3.14 -0.47 -6.25
CA SER A 100 3.46 0.95 -6.38
C SER A 100 2.64 1.62 -7.49
N PHE A 101 2.61 1.02 -8.68
CA PHE A 101 1.86 1.55 -9.82
C PHE A 101 0.36 1.70 -9.51
N ILE A 102 -0.28 0.66 -8.95
CA ILE A 102 -1.69 0.70 -8.58
C ILE A 102 -1.94 1.69 -7.45
N SER A 103 -1.11 1.71 -6.40
CA SER A 103 -1.23 2.69 -5.31
C SER A 103 -1.10 4.12 -5.83
N ASN A 104 -0.26 4.34 -6.84
CA ASN A 104 -0.14 5.62 -7.52
C ASN A 104 -1.43 6.04 -8.23
N LYS A 105 -2.18 5.09 -8.81
CA LYS A 105 -3.49 5.34 -9.43
C LYS A 105 -4.58 5.59 -8.39
N LEU A 106 -4.64 4.77 -7.33
CA LEU A 106 -5.61 4.91 -6.25
C LEU A 106 -5.49 6.28 -5.56
N ARG A 107 -4.27 6.77 -5.34
CA ARG A 107 -4.00 8.12 -4.84
C ARG A 107 -4.67 9.24 -5.66
N LEU A 108 -4.81 9.06 -6.98
CA LEU A 108 -5.36 10.11 -7.85
C LEU A 108 -6.85 10.36 -7.57
N ILE A 109 -7.54 9.40 -6.95
CA ILE A 109 -8.94 9.53 -6.55
C ILE A 109 -9.14 10.70 -5.56
N ASP A 110 -8.13 11.01 -4.76
CA ASP A 110 -8.13 12.14 -3.83
C ASP A 110 -7.51 13.42 -4.41
N ALA A 111 -7.01 13.37 -5.66
CA ALA A 111 -6.44 14.51 -6.34
C ALA A 111 -7.48 15.22 -7.23
N PHE A 112 -7.34 16.53 -7.38
CA PHE A 112 -8.08 17.29 -8.37
C PHE A 112 -7.65 16.87 -9.80
N PRO A 113 -8.58 16.72 -10.77
CA PRO A 113 -10.02 16.95 -10.66
C PRO A 113 -10.83 15.71 -10.23
N PHE A 114 -10.23 14.52 -10.16
CA PHE A 114 -10.92 13.24 -9.92
C PHE A 114 -11.67 13.20 -8.59
N CYS A 115 -11.16 13.90 -7.57
CA CYS A 115 -11.76 13.94 -6.24
C CYS A 115 -13.16 14.57 -6.23
N MET A 116 -13.51 15.39 -7.22
CA MET A 116 -14.84 15.99 -7.39
C MET A 116 -15.86 15.00 -7.96
N PHE A 117 -15.39 14.00 -8.71
CA PHE A 117 -16.25 13.05 -9.41
C PHE A 117 -16.28 11.66 -8.76
N THR A 118 -15.50 11.47 -7.69
CA THR A 118 -15.41 10.18 -6.99
C THR A 118 -16.14 10.24 -5.65
N LYS A 119 -17.09 9.33 -5.44
CA LYS A 119 -17.87 9.21 -4.21
C LYS A 119 -16.97 8.84 -3.01
N LYS A 120 -17.41 9.22 -1.81
CA LYS A 120 -16.72 8.86 -0.56
C LYS A 120 -16.61 7.33 -0.36
N SER A 121 -17.64 6.56 -0.74
CA SER A 121 -17.60 5.09 -0.64
C SER A 121 -16.48 4.50 -1.49
N VAL A 122 -16.34 4.94 -2.75
CA VAL A 122 -15.26 4.50 -3.65
C VAL A 122 -13.88 4.84 -3.09
N LYS A 123 -13.71 6.03 -2.48
CA LYS A 123 -12.47 6.40 -1.78
C LYS A 123 -12.19 5.46 -0.60
N SER A 124 -13.22 5.13 0.17
CA SER A 124 -13.11 4.19 1.29
C SER A 124 -12.69 2.81 0.82
N TYR A 125 -13.28 2.28 -0.25
CA TYR A 125 -12.89 0.99 -0.82
C TYR A 125 -11.47 1.00 -1.36
N ALA A 126 -11.05 2.08 -2.03
CA ALA A 126 -9.67 2.24 -2.49
C ALA A 126 -8.66 2.25 -1.33
N TYR A 127 -8.97 2.95 -0.25
CA TYR A 127 -8.17 2.96 0.96
C TYR A 127 -8.10 1.57 1.61
N GLN A 128 -9.26 0.94 1.81
CA GLN A 128 -9.38 -0.39 2.43
C GLN A 128 -8.63 -1.46 1.65
N GLY A 129 -8.75 -1.45 0.31
CA GLY A 129 -8.00 -2.36 -0.56
C GLY A 129 -6.50 -2.15 -0.44
N SER A 130 -6.04 -0.90 -0.51
CA SER A 130 -4.62 -0.56 -0.36
C SER A 130 -4.06 -0.97 1.01
N GLU A 131 -4.81 -0.75 2.08
CA GLU A 131 -4.44 -1.15 3.45
C GLU A 131 -4.38 -2.66 3.61
N THR A 132 -5.41 -3.36 3.14
CA THR A 132 -5.53 -4.80 3.27
C THR A 132 -4.39 -5.50 2.55
N VAL A 133 -4.12 -5.13 1.30
CA VAL A 133 -3.02 -5.73 0.53
C VAL A 133 -1.67 -5.43 1.18
N PHE A 134 -1.43 -4.18 1.61
CA PHE A 134 -0.16 -3.81 2.25
C PHE A 134 0.09 -4.57 3.54
N ASN A 135 -0.90 -4.62 4.43
CA ASN A 135 -0.77 -5.29 5.72
C ASN A 135 -0.54 -6.80 5.54
N GLN A 136 -1.29 -7.42 4.63
CA GLN A 136 -1.21 -8.88 4.41
C GLN A 136 0.07 -9.27 3.65
N ALA A 137 0.55 -8.44 2.72
CA ALA A 137 1.78 -8.70 1.97
C ALA A 137 3.04 -8.43 2.80
N PHE A 138 2.95 -7.68 3.90
CA PHE A 138 4.13 -7.18 4.63
C PHE A 138 5.05 -8.30 5.13
N GLU A 139 4.48 -9.40 5.64
CA GLU A 139 5.26 -10.57 6.06
C GLU A 139 6.00 -11.25 4.89
N TRP A 140 5.38 -11.27 3.71
CA TRP A 140 5.95 -11.86 2.50
C TRP A 140 7.07 -11.00 1.94
N LEU A 141 6.90 -9.68 2.00
CA LEU A 141 7.94 -8.71 1.67
C LEU A 141 9.10 -8.79 2.65
N GLN A 142 8.83 -8.98 3.94
CA GLN A 142 9.87 -9.20 4.94
C GLN A 142 10.66 -10.48 4.64
N ALA A 143 9.96 -11.58 4.39
CA ALA A 143 10.59 -12.85 4.05
C ALA A 143 11.44 -12.75 2.77
N LEU A 144 10.94 -12.04 1.75
CA LEU A 144 11.70 -11.78 0.52
C LEU A 144 12.93 -10.89 0.79
N TYR A 145 12.80 -9.86 1.62
CA TYR A 145 13.90 -8.96 1.97
C TYR A 145 14.99 -9.65 2.80
N LEU A 146 14.63 -10.57 3.68
CA LEU A 146 15.58 -11.33 4.49
C LEU A 146 16.19 -12.52 3.72
N ASN A 147 15.63 -12.87 2.56
CA ASN A 147 16.15 -13.92 1.72
C ASN A 147 17.41 -13.44 0.99
N GLU A 148 18.54 -14.11 1.22
CA GLU A 148 19.79 -13.83 0.53
C GLU A 148 19.81 -14.36 -0.91
N ARG A 149 18.85 -15.21 -1.30
CA ARG A 149 18.74 -15.76 -2.65
C ARG A 149 18.17 -14.72 -3.60
N VAL A 150 18.93 -14.44 -4.67
CA VAL A 150 18.45 -13.67 -5.82
C VAL A 150 17.41 -14.48 -6.59
N LEU A 151 16.17 -13.96 -6.69
CA LEU A 151 15.10 -14.57 -7.46
C LEU A 151 15.13 -14.05 -8.89
N LYS A 152 15.26 -14.95 -9.86
CA LYS A 152 15.29 -14.65 -11.30
C LYS A 152 14.36 -15.55 -12.09
N ALA A 153 13.95 -15.09 -13.27
CA ALA A 153 13.13 -15.82 -14.24
C ALA A 153 11.97 -16.55 -13.54
N ASP A 154 11.85 -17.86 -13.76
CA ASP A 154 10.77 -18.70 -13.22
C ASP A 154 10.59 -18.57 -11.70
N SER A 155 11.69 -18.44 -10.94
CA SER A 155 11.59 -18.32 -9.48
C SER A 155 10.99 -16.98 -9.02
N ALA A 156 11.23 -15.91 -9.77
CA ALA A 156 10.61 -14.62 -9.53
C ALA A 156 9.14 -14.63 -9.98
N LEU A 157 8.86 -15.22 -11.14
CA LEU A 157 7.49 -15.38 -11.65
C LEU A 157 6.63 -16.21 -10.69
N THR A 158 7.11 -17.36 -10.20
CA THR A 158 6.39 -18.18 -9.23
C THR A 158 6.11 -17.41 -7.93
N TRP A 159 7.03 -16.54 -7.51
CA TRP A 159 6.80 -15.70 -6.33
C TRP A 159 5.70 -14.65 -6.60
N ASP A 160 5.74 -13.98 -7.76
CA ASP A 160 4.71 -13.03 -8.18
C ASP A 160 3.34 -13.72 -8.29
N GLU A 161 3.24 -14.85 -8.97
CA GLU A 161 2.00 -15.65 -9.12
C GLU A 161 1.40 -16.01 -7.77
N PHE A 162 2.24 -16.47 -6.84
CA PHE A 162 1.81 -16.83 -5.50
C PHE A 162 1.20 -15.62 -4.77
N ILE A 163 1.88 -14.47 -4.78
CA ILE A 163 1.40 -13.26 -4.09
C ILE A 163 0.16 -12.70 -4.79
N ILE A 164 0.12 -12.65 -6.12
CA ILE A 164 -1.04 -12.19 -6.89
C ILE A 164 -2.26 -13.07 -6.60
N HIS A 165 -2.09 -14.39 -6.52
CA HIS A 165 -3.18 -15.30 -6.16
C HIS A 165 -3.70 -15.00 -4.74
N LYS A 166 -2.80 -14.82 -3.75
CA LYS A 166 -3.20 -14.44 -2.39
C LYS A 166 -3.97 -13.12 -2.39
N GLU A 167 -3.46 -12.12 -3.11
CA GLU A 167 -4.07 -10.81 -3.25
C GLU A 167 -5.49 -10.89 -3.81
N GLN A 168 -5.68 -11.54 -4.96
CA GLN A 168 -6.96 -11.51 -5.65
C GLN A 168 -8.00 -12.43 -4.98
N TYR A 169 -7.63 -13.63 -4.55
CA TYR A 169 -8.57 -14.63 -4.04
C TYR A 169 -8.83 -14.53 -2.53
N LEU A 170 -7.83 -14.13 -1.75
CA LEU A 170 -7.95 -14.14 -0.28
C LEU A 170 -8.11 -12.73 0.29
N TRP A 171 -7.34 -11.76 -0.19
CA TRP A 171 -7.28 -10.43 0.44
C TRP A 171 -8.34 -9.47 -0.12
N LEU A 172 -8.44 -9.37 -1.45
CA LEU A 172 -9.36 -8.43 -2.11
C LEU A 172 -10.75 -9.00 -2.31
N ASN A 173 -10.90 -10.31 -2.47
CA ASN A 173 -12.20 -10.93 -2.75
C ASN A 173 -13.28 -10.59 -1.71
N PRO A 174 -13.02 -10.59 -0.38
CA PRO A 174 -14.01 -10.14 0.60
C PRO A 174 -14.43 -8.69 0.39
N ILE A 175 -13.46 -7.80 0.10
CA ILE A 175 -13.73 -6.38 -0.16
C ILE A 175 -14.64 -6.22 -1.38
N TYR A 176 -14.33 -6.90 -2.49
CA TYR A 176 -15.16 -6.83 -3.71
C TYR A 176 -16.60 -7.30 -3.49
N LYS A 177 -16.83 -8.26 -2.59
CA LYS A 177 -18.18 -8.73 -2.23
C LYS A 177 -18.97 -7.71 -1.40
N ASP A 178 -18.28 -6.84 -0.67
CA ASP A 178 -18.88 -5.80 0.18
C ASP A 178 -19.11 -4.47 -0.56
N ILE A 179 -18.65 -4.35 -1.81
CA ILE A 179 -18.84 -3.15 -2.63
C ILE A 179 -20.28 -3.09 -3.14
N ASP A 180 -20.93 -1.94 -2.93
CA ASP A 180 -22.24 -1.68 -3.50
C ASP A 180 -22.20 -1.60 -5.03
N GLU A 181 -23.28 -1.97 -5.70
CA GLU A 181 -23.34 -2.03 -7.17
C GLU A 181 -22.93 -0.68 -7.83
N ALA A 182 -23.28 0.45 -7.21
CA ALA A 182 -22.88 1.77 -7.69
C ALA A 182 -21.38 2.04 -7.54
N GLY A 183 -20.77 1.63 -6.42
CA GLY A 183 -19.32 1.66 -6.21
C GLY A 183 -18.58 0.78 -7.21
N LEU A 184 -19.06 -0.45 -7.41
CA LEU A 184 -18.46 -1.43 -8.33
C LEU A 184 -18.43 -0.89 -9.75
N ARG A 185 -19.55 -0.36 -10.26
CA ARG A 185 -19.61 0.30 -11.58
C ARG A 185 -18.64 1.48 -11.71
N THR A 186 -18.41 2.22 -10.62
CA THR A 186 -17.47 3.34 -10.63
C THR A 186 -16.03 2.84 -10.75
N ILE A 187 -15.66 1.86 -9.93
CA ILE A 187 -14.33 1.24 -9.94
C ILE A 187 -14.07 0.58 -11.30
N GLU A 188 -15.04 -0.14 -11.85
CA GLU A 188 -14.93 -0.73 -13.18
C GLU A 188 -14.69 0.34 -14.25
N ARG A 189 -15.45 1.44 -14.26
CA ARG A 189 -15.21 2.55 -15.19
C ARG A 189 -13.81 3.15 -15.06
N MET A 190 -13.27 3.21 -13.84
CA MET A 190 -11.92 3.70 -13.58
C MET A 190 -10.87 2.75 -14.15
N ALA A 191 -10.99 1.45 -13.84
CA ALA A 191 -10.07 0.40 -14.32
C ALA A 191 -10.08 0.29 -15.86
N LYS A 192 -11.26 0.46 -16.49
CA LYS A 192 -11.43 0.47 -17.95
C LYS A 192 -11.02 1.82 -18.60
N GLY A 193 -10.63 2.82 -17.82
CA GLY A 193 -10.27 4.15 -18.32
C GLY A 193 -11.41 4.86 -19.08
N LYS A 194 -12.67 4.65 -18.68
CA LYS A 194 -13.86 5.18 -19.35
C LYS A 194 -14.14 6.65 -18.97
N GLY A 195 -14.50 7.47 -19.96
CA GLY A 195 -14.83 8.88 -19.76
C GLY A 195 -13.64 9.70 -19.26
N PHE A 196 -13.83 10.48 -18.19
CA PHE A 196 -12.77 11.33 -17.62
C PHE A 196 -11.66 10.52 -16.93
N TYR A 197 -11.83 9.22 -16.68
CA TYR A 197 -10.79 8.34 -16.14
C TYR A 197 -9.75 7.90 -17.20
N LYS A 198 -9.93 8.27 -18.47
CA LYS A 198 -9.00 7.97 -19.57
C LYS A 198 -7.56 8.44 -19.30
N VAL A 199 -7.38 9.47 -18.48
CA VAL A 199 -6.06 10.01 -18.09
C VAL A 199 -5.47 9.35 -16.84
N MET A 200 -6.26 8.55 -16.11
CA MET A 200 -5.81 7.88 -14.89
C MET A 200 -4.99 6.62 -15.23
N VAL A 201 -5.46 5.83 -16.20
CA VAL A 201 -4.89 4.53 -16.57
C VAL A 201 -4.42 4.56 -18.04
N PRO A 202 -3.13 4.24 -18.32
CA PRO A 202 -2.62 4.06 -19.68
C PRO A 202 -3.47 3.07 -20.48
N LYS A 203 -3.47 3.17 -21.81
CA LYS A 203 -4.36 2.32 -22.64
C LYS A 203 -3.98 0.84 -22.55
N GLU A 204 -2.69 0.60 -22.44
CA GLU A 204 -1.99 -0.69 -22.44
C GLU A 204 -2.38 -1.55 -21.23
N VAL A 205 -2.83 -0.92 -20.15
CA VAL A 205 -3.21 -1.59 -18.89
C VAL A 205 -4.63 -1.24 -18.47
N ARG A 206 -5.53 -1.04 -19.44
CA ARG A 206 -6.95 -0.94 -19.12
C ARG A 206 -7.50 -2.32 -18.88
N PHE A 207 -8.27 -2.44 -17.81
CA PHE A 207 -9.09 -3.62 -17.61
C PHE A 207 -10.15 -3.70 -18.71
N GLU A 208 -10.54 -4.91 -19.13
CA GLU A 208 -11.55 -5.09 -20.19
C GLU A 208 -12.73 -5.93 -19.71
N GLU A 209 -12.45 -6.91 -18.85
CA GLU A 209 -13.39 -7.90 -18.34
C GLU A 209 -14.29 -7.38 -17.19
N ASP A 210 -15.09 -8.26 -16.60
CA ASP A 210 -15.86 -7.96 -15.38
C ASP A 210 -14.95 -7.97 -14.14
N ILE A 211 -14.84 -6.82 -13.45
CA ILE A 211 -13.96 -6.66 -12.29
C ILE A 211 -14.48 -7.37 -11.05
N SER A 212 -15.76 -7.75 -11.00
CA SER A 212 -16.32 -8.51 -9.87
C SER A 212 -15.82 -9.95 -9.83
N VAL A 213 -15.45 -10.50 -10.99
CA VAL A 213 -14.95 -11.87 -11.14
C VAL A 213 -13.48 -11.92 -10.75
N THR A 214 -13.16 -12.72 -9.73
CA THR A 214 -11.81 -12.85 -9.19
C THR A 214 -10.80 -13.34 -10.21
N GLU A 215 -11.17 -14.34 -11.01
CA GLU A 215 -10.34 -14.89 -12.09
C GLU A 215 -9.89 -13.79 -13.06
N ASN A 216 -10.81 -12.95 -13.51
CA ASN A 216 -10.51 -11.86 -14.42
C ASN A 216 -9.49 -10.88 -13.83
N ARG A 217 -9.56 -10.62 -12.51
CA ARG A 217 -8.59 -9.75 -11.83
C ARG A 217 -7.22 -10.41 -11.71
N TYR A 218 -7.18 -11.71 -11.42
CA TYR A 218 -5.96 -12.51 -11.36
C TYR A 218 -5.24 -12.54 -12.72
N GLU A 219 -5.95 -12.93 -13.78
CA GLU A 219 -5.42 -13.00 -15.14
C GLU A 219 -4.95 -11.64 -15.65
N TYR A 220 -5.70 -10.57 -15.36
CA TYR A 220 -5.26 -9.21 -15.67
C TYR A 220 -3.97 -8.83 -14.91
N ALA A 221 -3.90 -9.11 -13.61
CA ALA A 221 -2.74 -8.76 -12.80
C ALA A 221 -1.49 -9.48 -13.31
N LEU A 222 -1.61 -10.77 -13.62
CA LEU A 222 -0.50 -11.61 -14.06
C LEU A 222 -0.08 -11.34 -15.51
N ASN A 223 -1.03 -11.25 -16.45
CA ASN A 223 -0.69 -11.24 -17.88
C ASN A 223 -0.60 -9.82 -18.48
N VAL A 224 -1.31 -8.85 -17.89
CA VAL A 224 -1.36 -7.47 -18.41
C VAL A 224 -0.53 -6.54 -17.55
N LEU A 225 -0.84 -6.45 -16.26
CA LEU A 225 -0.21 -5.48 -15.38
C LEU A 225 1.25 -5.82 -15.10
N ARG A 226 1.56 -7.10 -14.78
CA ARG A 226 2.94 -7.55 -14.56
C ARG A 226 3.79 -7.28 -15.80
N THR A 227 3.34 -7.75 -16.97
CA THR A 227 4.02 -7.53 -18.26
C THR A 227 4.26 -6.05 -18.53
N TYR A 228 3.29 -5.18 -18.24
CA TYR A 228 3.49 -3.74 -18.42
C TYR A 228 4.56 -3.18 -17.49
N CYS A 229 4.54 -3.53 -16.20
CA CYS A 229 5.51 -3.07 -15.20
C CYS A 229 6.91 -3.64 -15.40
N GLU A 230 7.02 -4.86 -15.94
CA GLU A 230 8.31 -5.46 -16.33
C GLU A 230 8.97 -4.64 -17.45
N ASN A 231 8.18 -4.05 -18.34
CA ASN A 231 8.67 -3.27 -19.49
C ASN A 231 8.77 -1.74 -19.24
N HIS A 232 8.28 -1.22 -18.11
CA HIS A 232 8.25 0.21 -17.76
C HIS A 232 8.54 0.43 -16.29
#